data_AF-A0A964EAC4-F1
#
_entry.id   AF-A0A964EAC4-F1
#
_cell.length_a   1.000
_cell.length_b   1.000
_cell.length_c   1.000
_cell.angle_alpha   90.00
_cell.angle_beta   90.00
_cell.angle_gamma   90.00
#
_symmetry.space_group_name_H-M   'P 1'
#
loop_
_entity.id
_entity.type
_entity.pdbx_description
1 polymer ?
#
loop_
_entity_poly.entity_id
_entity_poly.type
_entity_poly.pdbx_seq_one_letter_code
_entity_poly.pdbx_strand_id
1 'polypeptide(L)'
;MRQLLILSIFSSVVFASCTGTQNTTSSDNSSKDGELEKAREEVILSEGYSKCEVIDMGTQDECGFVLQDLNEKKLYKPVQWEGELAEYKKAGNIVYIKFRTSRITQTVCLQSMPILLDEMKLVE
;
A
#
# COMPACT_ATOMS: atom_id res chain seq x y z
N MET A 1 53.14 26.31 -22.42
CA MET A 1 53.30 26.88 -21.07
C MET A 1 52.07 27.71 -20.75
N ARG A 2 51.24 27.29 -19.80
CA ARG A 2 50.41 28.18 -18.97
C ARG A 2 49.81 27.36 -17.84
N GLN A 3 50.48 27.49 -16.70
CA GLN A 3 50.14 27.00 -15.39
C GLN A 3 49.22 28.04 -14.75
N LEU A 4 48.10 27.61 -14.14
CA LEU A 4 47.36 28.38 -13.14
C LEU A 4 46.54 27.39 -12.30
N LEU A 5 47.21 26.91 -11.25
CA LEU A 5 46.63 26.22 -10.11
C LEU A 5 45.84 27.26 -9.29
N ILE A 6 44.52 27.14 -9.23
CA ILE A 6 43.69 27.90 -8.31
C ILE A 6 43.36 26.97 -7.14
N LEU A 7 44.13 27.11 -6.06
CA LEU A 7 43.78 26.58 -4.74
C LEU A 7 42.72 27.52 -4.12
N SER A 8 41.50 27.01 -3.91
CA SER A 8 40.47 27.72 -3.13
C SER A 8 40.10 26.90 -1.89
N ILE A 9 40.84 27.18 -0.83
CA ILE A 9 40.42 27.38 0.57
C ILE A 9 38.96 26.95 0.86
N PHE A 10 38.78 25.74 1.40
CA PHE A 10 37.54 25.39 2.10
C PHE A 10 37.62 25.91 3.53
N SER A 11 36.85 26.97 3.78
CA SER A 11 36.69 27.63 5.07
C SER A 11 35.92 26.73 6.05
N SER A 12 36.51 26.48 7.21
CA SER A 12 35.92 25.80 8.35
C SER A 12 34.66 26.54 8.83
N VAL A 13 33.51 25.85 8.85
CA VAL A 13 32.33 26.29 9.63
C VAL A 13 32.32 25.49 10.92
N VAL A 14 32.69 26.16 12.00
CA VAL A 14 32.60 25.69 13.37
C VAL A 14 31.12 25.77 13.76
N PHE A 15 30.44 24.63 13.90
CA PHE A 15 29.13 24.62 14.55
C PHE A 15 29.35 24.69 16.06
N ALA A 16 29.05 25.87 16.60
CA ALA A 16 28.99 26.14 18.02
C ALA A 16 27.97 25.23 18.72
N SER A 17 28.38 24.67 19.85
CA SER A 17 27.52 23.98 20.81
C SER A 17 26.33 24.85 21.21
N CYS A 18 25.10 24.38 20.94
CA CYS A 18 23.91 24.87 21.61
C CYS A 18 23.64 24.00 22.84
N THR A 19 24.09 24.45 24.01
CA THR A 19 23.50 24.07 25.30
C THR A 19 22.18 24.82 25.45
N GLY A 20 21.07 24.11 25.25
CA GLY A 20 19.72 24.62 25.48
C GLY A 20 18.87 23.53 26.09
N THR A 21 18.92 23.40 27.42
CA THR A 21 17.93 22.64 28.18
C THR A 21 16.60 23.36 28.06
N GLN A 22 15.65 22.79 27.33
CA GLN A 22 14.23 23.04 27.55
C GLN A 22 13.49 21.71 27.66
N ASN A 23 12.87 21.57 28.83
CA ASN A 23 11.93 20.53 29.20
C ASN A 23 10.69 20.55 28.30
N THR A 24 10.18 19.34 28.05
CA THR A 24 8.75 19.02 27.83
C THR A 24 8.10 19.57 26.56
N THR A 25 7.83 18.68 25.61
CA THR A 25 6.45 18.20 25.33
C THR A 25 6.55 17.12 24.26
N SER A 26 6.21 15.89 24.64
CA SER A 26 5.89 14.80 23.73
C SER A 26 4.83 15.32 22.75
N SER A 27 5.22 15.53 21.49
CA SER A 27 4.25 15.60 20.41
C SER A 27 3.84 14.18 20.07
N ASP A 28 2.90 13.65 20.85
CA ASP A 28 2.02 12.55 20.43
C ASP A 28 1.15 13.08 19.28
N ASN A 29 1.71 13.11 18.07
CA ASN A 29 0.95 13.39 16.85
C ASN A 29 0.65 12.10 16.08
N SER A 30 1.12 10.93 16.53
CA SER A 30 0.84 9.64 15.90
C SER A 30 -0.55 9.09 16.23
N SER A 31 -1.17 9.54 17.32
CA SER A 31 -2.44 9.00 17.81
C SER A 31 -3.66 9.53 17.05
N LYS A 32 -3.59 10.77 16.54
CA LYS A 32 -4.71 11.41 15.83
C LYS A 32 -4.88 10.87 14.41
N ASP A 33 -3.77 10.64 13.72
CA ASP A 33 -3.80 10.14 12.33
C ASP A 33 -4.29 8.68 12.30
N GLY A 34 -3.85 7.84 13.25
CA GLY A 34 -4.34 6.46 13.35
C GLY A 34 -5.82 6.33 13.71
N GLU A 35 -6.36 7.26 14.50
CA GLU A 35 -7.79 7.27 14.85
C GLU A 35 -8.67 7.72 13.67
N LEU A 36 -8.19 8.67 12.87
CA LEU A 36 -8.86 9.11 11.64
C LEU A 36 -8.92 7.99 10.59
N GLU A 37 -7.81 7.29 10.38
CA GLU A 37 -7.71 6.17 9.44
C GLU A 37 -8.63 5.02 9.83
N LYS A 38 -8.68 4.72 11.13
CA LYS A 38 -9.60 3.71 11.65
C LYS A 38 -11.06 4.09 11.44
N ALA A 39 -11.42 5.35 11.66
CA ALA A 39 -12.78 5.83 11.41
C ALA A 39 -13.17 5.76 9.92
N ARG A 40 -12.24 6.07 9.00
CA ARG A 40 -12.46 5.93 7.55
C ARG A 40 -12.65 4.46 7.14
N GLU A 41 -11.82 3.57 7.68
CA GLU A 41 -11.96 2.13 7.45
C GLU A 41 -13.31 1.61 7.93
N GLU A 42 -13.77 2.00 9.13
CA GLU A 42 -15.07 1.59 9.67
C GLU A 42 -16.23 2.03 8.77
N VAL A 43 -16.18 3.25 8.22
CA VAL A 43 -17.19 3.74 7.27
C VAL A 43 -17.19 2.87 6.01
N ILE A 44 -16.02 2.61 5.41
CA ILE A 44 -15.93 1.82 4.19
C ILE A 44 -16.42 0.38 4.40
N LEU A 45 -16.09 -0.25 5.52
CA LEU A 45 -16.61 -1.57 5.85
C LEU A 45 -18.14 -1.55 6.00
N SER A 46 -18.70 -0.50 6.61
CA SER A 46 -20.15 -0.33 6.75
C SER A 46 -20.88 -0.14 5.42
N GLU A 47 -20.19 0.35 4.40
CA GLU A 47 -20.71 0.51 3.04
C GLU A 47 -20.70 -0.80 2.22
N GLY A 48 -20.28 -1.92 2.81
CA GLY A 48 -20.28 -3.24 2.20
C GLY A 48 -19.04 -3.57 1.39
N TYR A 49 -17.90 -2.92 1.67
CA TYR A 49 -16.61 -3.32 1.10
C TYR A 49 -15.99 -4.48 1.90
N SER A 50 -15.34 -5.39 1.19
CA SER A 50 -14.40 -6.35 1.79
C SER A 50 -13.02 -5.75 1.87
N LYS A 51 -12.36 -5.88 3.03
CA LYS A 51 -10.94 -5.56 3.19
C LYS A 51 -10.11 -6.75 2.69
N CYS A 52 -9.26 -6.51 1.71
CA CYS A 52 -8.40 -7.53 1.13
C CYS A 52 -6.94 -7.11 1.12
N GLU A 53 -6.05 -8.10 1.19
CA GLU A 53 -4.64 -7.93 0.91
C GLU A 53 -4.31 -8.49 -0.47
N VAL A 54 -3.52 -7.75 -1.25
CA VAL A 54 -2.96 -8.23 -2.50
C VAL A 54 -1.80 -9.16 -2.18
N ILE A 55 -1.91 -10.41 -2.59
CA ILE A 55 -0.85 -11.42 -2.43
C ILE A 55 -0.34 -11.85 -3.81
N ASP A 56 0.96 -12.10 -3.93
CA ASP A 56 1.55 -12.72 -5.11
C ASP A 56 1.72 -14.22 -4.84
N MET A 57 0.91 -15.04 -5.51
CA MET A 57 1.04 -16.51 -5.44
C MET A 57 2.06 -17.06 -6.46
N GLY A 58 2.74 -16.17 -7.18
CA GLY A 58 3.78 -16.54 -8.13
C GLY A 58 3.27 -17.38 -9.31
N THR A 59 4.22 -17.99 -10.01
CA THR A 59 3.97 -18.80 -11.22
C THR A 59 3.61 -20.25 -10.91
N GLN A 60 3.84 -20.74 -9.69
CA GLN A 60 3.67 -22.16 -9.35
C GLN A 60 2.20 -22.58 -9.35
N ASP A 61 1.30 -21.69 -8.92
CA ASP A 61 -0.15 -21.91 -8.95
C ASP A 61 -0.82 -21.26 -10.17
N GLU A 62 -0.02 -20.69 -11.09
CA GLU A 62 -0.44 -19.91 -12.26
C GLU A 62 -1.48 -18.81 -11.94
N CYS A 63 -1.56 -18.42 -10.67
CA CYS A 63 -2.47 -17.43 -10.14
C CYS A 63 -1.93 -16.02 -10.29
N GLY A 64 -0.61 -15.84 -10.13
CA GLY A 64 0.00 -14.51 -10.01
C GLY A 64 -0.57 -13.76 -8.82
N PHE A 65 -0.88 -12.48 -9.02
CA PHE A 65 -1.52 -11.65 -7.99
C PHE A 65 -3.00 -12.00 -7.79
N VAL A 66 -3.39 -12.20 -6.52
CA VAL A 66 -4.78 -12.42 -6.09
C VAL A 66 -5.11 -11.53 -4.88
N LEU A 67 -6.40 -11.44 -4.56
CA LEU A 67 -6.91 -10.73 -3.40
C LEU A 67 -7.30 -11.73 -2.31
N GLN A 68 -6.68 -11.63 -1.14
CA GLN A 68 -7.09 -12.39 0.03
C GLN A 68 -8.01 -11.56 0.92
N ASP A 69 -9.26 -12.02 1.10
CA ASP A 69 -10.15 -11.41 2.09
C ASP A 69 -9.58 -11.60 3.50
N LEU A 70 -9.38 -10.51 4.23
CA LEU A 70 -8.73 -10.58 5.53
C LEU A 70 -9.62 -11.16 6.63
N ASN A 71 -10.94 -11.13 6.46
CA ASN A 71 -11.92 -11.68 7.40
C ASN A 71 -12.18 -13.17 7.13
N GLU A 72 -12.47 -13.52 5.88
CA GLU A 72 -12.89 -14.87 5.49
C GLU A 72 -11.73 -15.75 5.01
N LYS A 73 -10.55 -15.17 4.77
CA LYS A 73 -9.36 -15.83 4.20
C LYS A 73 -9.59 -16.47 2.83
N LYS A 74 -10.66 -16.09 2.13
CA LYS A 74 -10.96 -16.52 0.76
C LYS A 74 -10.05 -15.80 -0.23
N LEU A 75 -9.69 -16.52 -1.29
CA LEU A 75 -8.87 -15.98 -2.39
C LEU A 75 -9.77 -15.63 -3.57
N TYR A 76 -9.62 -14.41 -4.07
CA TYR A 76 -10.34 -13.90 -5.22
C TYR A 76 -9.37 -13.48 -6.32
N LYS A 77 -9.70 -13.83 -7.55
CA LYS A 77 -8.97 -13.37 -8.73
C LYS A 77 -9.86 -12.49 -9.58
N PRO A 78 -9.64 -11.17 -9.56
CA PRO A 78 -10.34 -10.27 -10.45
C PRO A 78 -10.07 -10.62 -11.91
N VAL A 79 -11.12 -10.67 -12.71
CA VAL A 79 -11.00 -10.92 -14.15
C VAL A 79 -10.44 -9.69 -14.86
N GLN A 80 -10.69 -8.50 -14.32
CA GLN A 80 -10.29 -7.20 -14.89
C GLN A 80 -8.93 -6.72 -14.38
N TRP A 81 -8.04 -7.63 -13.97
CA TRP A 81 -6.82 -7.27 -13.27
C TRP A 81 -5.90 -6.35 -14.08
N GLU A 82 -5.93 -6.43 -15.41
CA GLU A 82 -5.13 -5.59 -16.30
C GLU A 82 -5.70 -4.17 -16.50
N GLY A 83 -4.89 -3.27 -17.06
CA GLY A 83 -5.30 -1.89 -17.37
C GLY A 83 -5.26 -0.99 -16.15
N GLU A 84 -6.36 -0.28 -15.88
CA GLU A 84 -6.46 0.71 -14.79
C GLU A 84 -6.21 0.08 -13.41
N LEU A 85 -6.56 -1.20 -13.24
CA LEU A 85 -6.35 -1.90 -11.96
C LEU A 85 -4.92 -2.41 -11.76
N ALA A 86 -4.04 -2.27 -12.76
CA ALA A 86 -2.67 -2.75 -12.68
C ALA A 86 -1.86 -2.06 -11.57
N GLU A 87 -2.18 -0.80 -11.25
CA GLU A 87 -1.50 -0.05 -10.18
C GLU A 87 -1.70 -0.66 -8.79
N TYR A 88 -2.80 -1.38 -8.59
CA TYR A 88 -3.08 -2.06 -7.32
C TYR A 88 -2.37 -3.41 -7.19
N LYS A 89 -1.76 -3.95 -8.26
CA LYS A 89 -1.04 -5.24 -8.26
C LYS A 89 0.34 -5.16 -7.60
N LYS A 90 0.35 -4.86 -6.31
CA LYS A 90 1.57 -4.85 -5.50
C LYS A 90 1.32 -5.67 -4.25
N ALA A 91 2.15 -6.70 -4.06
CA ALA A 91 2.05 -7.56 -2.89
C ALA A 91 2.12 -6.73 -1.59
N GLY A 92 1.25 -7.05 -0.64
CA GLY A 92 1.10 -6.34 0.64
C GLY A 92 0.20 -5.11 0.59
N ASN A 93 -0.32 -4.71 -0.57
CA ASN A 93 -1.30 -3.61 -0.63
C ASN A 93 -2.61 -4.04 0.03
N ILE A 94 -3.13 -3.17 0.91
CA ILE A 94 -4.47 -3.31 1.47
C ILE A 94 -5.45 -2.53 0.59
N VAL A 95 -6.44 -3.23 0.06
CA VAL A 95 -7.48 -2.67 -0.80
C VAL A 95 -8.85 -2.98 -0.23
N TYR A 96 -9.80 -2.10 -0.48
CA TYR A 96 -11.20 -2.28 -0.13
C TYR A 96 -12.00 -2.47 -1.40
N ILE A 97 -12.69 -3.60 -1.52
CA ILE A 97 -13.35 -4.01 -2.76
C ILE A 97 -14.84 -4.22 -2.59
N LYS A 98 -15.59 -3.83 -3.62
CA LYS A 98 -16.94 -4.36 -3.89
C LYS A 98 -16.86 -5.22 -5.12
N PHE A 99 -17.47 -6.39 -5.03
CA PHE A 99 -17.37 -7.36 -6.11
C PHE A 99 -18.61 -8.24 -6.17
N ARG A 100 -18.70 -8.92 -7.31
CA ARG A 100 -19.65 -10.00 -7.54
C ARG A 100 -18.90 -11.20 -8.11
N THR A 101 -19.38 -12.38 -7.76
CA THR A 101 -18.82 -13.62 -8.30
C THR A 101 -18.96 -13.64 -9.81
N SER A 102 -17.86 -13.90 -10.52
CA SER A 102 -17.89 -14.10 -11.95
C SER A 102 -18.33 -15.53 -12.27
N ARG A 103 -19.10 -15.69 -13.34
CA ARG A 103 -19.44 -17.01 -13.88
C ARG A 103 -18.42 -17.51 -14.91
N ILE A 104 -17.32 -16.77 -15.11
CA ILE A 104 -16.26 -17.16 -16.04
C ILE A 104 -15.52 -18.35 -15.46
N THR A 105 -15.46 -19.44 -16.23
CA THR A 105 -14.66 -20.62 -15.88
C THR A 105 -13.18 -20.28 -16.01
N GLN A 106 -12.42 -20.42 -14.92
CA GLN A 106 -10.96 -20.34 -14.94
C GLN A 106 -10.38 -21.76 -15.03
N THR A 107 -9.41 -21.97 -15.92
CA THR A 107 -8.75 -23.28 -16.12
C THR A 107 -7.35 -23.34 -15.52
N VAL A 108 -6.85 -22.21 -15.01
CA VAL A 108 -5.45 -21.98 -14.64
C VAL A 108 -5.34 -21.79 -13.13
N CYS A 109 -5.94 -20.72 -12.61
CA CYS A 109 -5.92 -20.41 -11.18
C CYS A 109 -7.12 -21.01 -10.45
N LEU A 110 -7.03 -22.29 -10.08
CA LEU A 110 -8.12 -23.03 -9.42
C LEU A 110 -8.21 -22.76 -7.90
N GLN A 111 -7.17 -22.17 -7.31
CA GLN A 111 -7.12 -21.86 -5.87
C GLN A 111 -7.91 -20.61 -5.50
N SER A 112 -8.34 -19.81 -6.48
CA SER A 112 -9.06 -18.56 -6.26
C SER A 112 -10.40 -18.54 -6.97
N MET A 113 -11.38 -17.84 -6.42
CA MET A 113 -12.66 -17.63 -7.08
C MET A 113 -12.58 -16.43 -8.04
N PRO A 114 -13.01 -16.57 -9.30
CA PRO A 114 -13.06 -15.45 -10.22
C PRO A 114 -14.11 -14.42 -9.79
N ILE A 115 -13.74 -13.15 -9.77
CA ILE A 115 -14.65 -12.05 -9.41
C ILE A 115 -14.63 -10.94 -10.45
N LEU A 116 -15.73 -10.20 -10.54
CA LEU A 116 -15.81 -8.91 -11.22
C LEU A 116 -15.77 -7.83 -10.15
N LEU A 117 -14.86 -6.88 -10.30
CA LEU A 117 -14.76 -5.75 -9.39
C LEU A 117 -15.76 -4.70 -9.85
N ASP A 118 -16.62 -4.29 -8.93
CA ASP A 118 -17.51 -3.16 -9.15
C ASP A 118 -16.84 -1.87 -8.67
N GLU A 119 -16.11 -1.93 -7.54
CA GLU A 119 -15.30 -0.83 -7.02
C GLU A 119 -14.04 -1.32 -6.28
N MET A 120 -12.98 -0.52 -6.32
CA MET A 120 -11.75 -0.73 -5.55
C MET A 120 -11.25 0.61 -4.99
N LYS A 121 -10.83 0.63 -3.72
CA LYS A 121 -10.32 1.83 -3.05
C LYS A 121 -9.08 1.50 -2.21
N LEU A 122 -8.18 2.47 -2.11
CA LEU A 122 -7.16 2.55 -1.07
C LEU A 122 -7.68 3.48 0.03
N VAL A 123 -7.29 3.20 1.26
CA VAL A 123 -7.52 4.10 2.40
C VAL A 123 -6.13 4.53 2.84
N GLU A 124 -5.87 5.83 2.71
CA GLU A 124 -4.62 6.54 3.05
C GLU A 124 -4.86 7.52 4.20
#